data_AF-A0A9P7IYV9-F1
#
_entry.id   AF-A0A9P7IYV9-F1
#
_cell.length_a   1.000
_cell.length_b   1.000
_cell.length_c   1.000
_cell.angle_alpha   90.00
_cell.angle_beta   90.00
_cell.angle_gamma   90.00
#
_symmetry.space_group_name_H-M   'P 1'
#
loop_
_entity.id
_entity.type
_entity.pdbx_description
1 polymer ?
#
loop_
_entity_poly.entity_id
_entity_poly.type
_entity_poly.pdbx_seq_one_letter_code
_entity_poly.pdbx_strand_id
1 'polypeptide(L)'
;NYWNLYTGYFKDQMRQELVRLGDGAPPQDGTGVHCQCYELFKKSYPDTYQDILNTYRELNMLTDNQTIAQCTQSFQKLYKRVGSIVSNLILIL
;
A
#
# COMPACT_ATOMS: atom_id res chain seq x y z
N ASN A 1 0.26 -4.57 12.13
CA ASN A 1 1.33 -3.57 12.27
C ASN A 1 1.70 -3.08 10.87
N TYR A 2 1.64 -1.76 10.60
CA TYR A 2 1.98 -1.19 9.29
C TYR A 2 3.44 -1.42 8.90
N TRP A 3 4.36 -1.53 9.86
CA TRP A 3 5.73 -1.93 9.60
C TRP A 3 5.83 -3.33 8.94
N ASN A 4 5.04 -4.29 9.41
CA ASN A 4 5.03 -5.64 8.84
C ASN A 4 4.43 -5.64 7.43
N LEU A 5 3.37 -4.86 7.19
CA LEU A 5 2.79 -4.70 5.86
C LEU A 5 3.77 -4.04 4.90
N TYR A 6 4.45 -2.98 5.36
CA TYR A 6 5.49 -2.32 4.60
C TYR A 6 6.65 -3.26 4.29
N THR A 7 7.03 -4.16 5.19
CA THR A 7 8.10 -5.14 4.92
C THR A 7 7.73 -6.08 3.77
N GLY A 8 6.46 -6.46 3.64
CA GLY A 8 5.96 -7.17 2.46
C GLY A 8 5.99 -6.30 1.21
N TYR A 9 5.40 -5.11 1.29
CA TYR A 9 5.36 -4.13 0.21
C TYR A 9 6.76 -3.81 -0.35
N PHE A 10 7.74 -3.63 0.54
CA PHE A 10 9.12 -3.35 0.20
C PHE A 10 9.75 -4.49 -0.61
N LYS A 11 9.46 -5.75 -0.32
CA LYS A 11 9.99 -6.88 -1.10
C LYS A 11 9.47 -6.83 -2.54
N ASP A 12 8.18 -6.55 -2.70
CA ASP A 12 7.54 -6.50 -4.02
C ASP A 12 7.89 -5.24 -4.81
N GLN A 13 8.14 -4.13 -4.11
CA GLN A 13 8.43 -2.81 -4.68
C GLN A 13 9.88 -2.36 -4.46
N MET A 14 10.79 -3.31 -4.20
CA MET A 14 12.15 -3.05 -3.73
C MET A 14 12.89 -2.02 -4.58
N ARG A 15 12.80 -2.14 -5.91
CA ARG A 15 13.47 -1.21 -6.83
C ARG A 15 12.99 0.23 -6.64
N GLN A 16 11.69 0.44 -6.50
CA GLN A 16 11.12 1.77 -6.31
C GLN A 16 11.51 2.35 -4.96
N GLU A 17 11.47 1.53 -3.91
CA GLU A 17 11.80 1.97 -2.56
C GLU A 17 13.29 2.28 -2.40
N LEU A 18 14.16 1.56 -3.11
CA LEU A 18 15.59 1.87 -3.17
C LEU A 18 15.87 3.17 -3.95
N VAL A 19 15.12 3.45 -5.03
CA VAL A 19 15.21 4.76 -5.72
C VAL A 19 14.84 5.91 -4.79
N ARG A 20 13.92 5.68 -3.84
CA ARG A 20 13.50 6.69 -2.86
C ARG A 20 14.64 7.15 -1.95
N LEU A 21 15.69 6.35 -1.78
CA LEU A 21 16.91 6.72 -1.02
C LEU A 21 17.84 7.68 -1.80
N GLY A 22 17.71 7.75 -3.13
CA GLY A 22 18.61 8.51 -4.00
C GLY A 22 20.04 7.96 -4.05
N ASP A 23 20.96 8.74 -4.63
CA ASP A 23 22.37 8.36 -4.86
C ASP A 23 23.20 8.20 -3.58
N GLY A 24 22.63 8.48 -2.40
CA GLY A 24 23.26 8.32 -1.09
C GLY A 24 22.95 7.00 -0.38
N ALA A 25 22.32 6.04 -1.07
CA ALA A 25 21.92 4.78 -0.48
C ALA A 25 23.15 3.97 0.02
N PRO A 26 23.14 3.44 1.26
CA PRO A 26 24.18 2.54 1.73
C PRO A 26 24.27 1.30 0.81
N PRO A 27 25.42 0.60 0.76
CA PRO A 27 25.53 -0.68 0.08
C PRO A 27 24.38 -1.58 0.51
N GLN A 28 23.64 -2.10 -0.48
CA GLN A 28 22.47 -2.93 -0.26
C GLN A 28 22.85 -4.09 0.66
N ASP A 29 22.34 -4.08 1.89
CA ASP A 29 21.74 -5.21 2.59
C ASP A 29 21.66 -4.94 4.11
N GLY A 30 20.45 -5.01 4.66
CA GLY A 30 20.21 -4.95 6.10
C GLY A 30 18.90 -4.29 6.50
N THR A 31 18.44 -4.58 7.73
CA THR A 31 17.28 -3.97 8.39
C THR A 31 17.32 -2.44 8.41
N GLY A 32 18.53 -1.85 8.36
CA GLY A 32 18.72 -0.39 8.30
C GLY A 32 18.14 0.25 7.04
N VAL A 33 18.28 -0.40 5.87
CA VAL A 33 17.76 0.10 4.59
C VAL A 33 16.23 0.10 4.61
N HIS A 34 15.61 -0.96 5.13
CA HIS A 34 14.16 -1.07 5.25
C HIS A 34 13.57 0.03 6.13
N CYS A 35 14.22 0.34 7.26
CA CYS A 35 13.77 1.41 8.15
C CYS A 35 13.86 2.78 7.46
N GLN A 36 14.96 3.05 6.76
CA GLN A 36 15.15 4.33 6.07
C GLN A 36 14.14 4.52 4.93
N CYS A 37 13.92 3.49 4.10
CA CYS A 37 12.91 3.53 3.05
C CYS A 37 11.51 3.73 3.65
N TYR A 38 11.19 3.11 4.80
CA TYR A 38 9.88 3.30 5.43
C TYR A 38 9.64 4.72 5.93
N GLU A 39 10.67 5.34 6.54
CA GLU A 39 10.57 6.74 6.96
C GLU A 39 10.40 7.68 5.76
N LEU A 40 11.11 7.42 4.66
CA LEU A 40 10.96 8.18 3.42
C LEU A 40 9.59 7.95 2.77
N PHE A 41 9.09 6.71 2.77
CA PHE A 41 7.77 6.35 2.28
C PHE A 41 6.68 7.13 3.03
N LYS A 42 6.72 7.15 4.37
CA LYS A 42 5.81 7.97 5.18
C LYS A 42 5.94 9.46 4.87
N LYS A 43 7.16 9.97 4.71
CA LYS A 43 7.38 11.39 4.36
C LYS A 43 6.84 11.75 2.99
N SER A 44 6.89 10.85 2.02
CA SER A 44 6.30 11.07 0.70
C SER A 44 4.77 11.03 0.71
N TYR A 45 4.18 10.29 1.65
CA TYR A 45 2.73 10.04 1.74
C TYR A 45 2.22 10.24 3.17
N PRO A 46 2.39 11.43 3.77
CA PRO A 46 2.15 11.64 5.21
C PRO A 46 0.73 11.27 5.63
N ASP A 47 -0.26 11.57 4.78
CA ASP A 47 -1.68 11.35 5.09
C ASP A 47 -2.23 10.04 4.52
N THR A 48 -1.51 9.39 3.58
CA THR A 48 -2.05 8.28 2.78
C THR A 48 -1.24 6.99 2.85
N TYR A 49 -0.08 6.98 3.52
CA TYR A 49 0.77 5.78 3.60
C TYR A 49 0.04 4.56 4.18
N GLN A 50 -0.88 4.78 5.14
CA GLN A 50 -1.68 3.72 5.74
C GLN A 50 -2.66 3.12 4.74
N ASP A 51 -3.34 3.97 3.97
CA ASP A 51 -4.28 3.53 2.94
C ASP A 51 -3.58 2.80 1.81
N ILE A 52 -2.37 3.22 1.41
CA ILE A 52 -1.54 2.51 0.44
C ILE A 52 -1.23 1.10 0.94
N LEU A 53 -0.77 0.96 2.19
CA LEU A 53 -0.44 -0.34 2.76
C LEU A 53 -1.68 -1.22 2.98
N ASN A 54 -2.81 -0.64 3.34
CA ASN A 54 -4.08 -1.36 3.45
C ASN A 54 -4.55 -1.88 2.09
N THR A 55 -4.43 -1.06 1.05
CA THR A 55 -4.75 -1.43 -0.34
C THR A 55 -3.82 -2.56 -0.82
N TYR A 56 -2.52 -2.47 -0.56
CA TYR A 56 -1.56 -3.53 -0.86
C TYR A 56 -1.94 -4.85 -0.17
N ARG A 57 -2.34 -4.81 1.10
CA ARG A 57 -2.82 -6.00 1.82
C ARG A 57 -4.07 -6.56 1.17
N GLU A 58 -5.04 -5.72 0.85
CA GLU A 58 -6.29 -6.14 0.20
C GLU A 58 -6.02 -6.79 -1.16
N LEU A 59 -5.11 -6.25 -1.96
CA LEU A 59 -4.70 -6.83 -3.24
C LEU A 59 -3.99 -8.18 -3.05
N ASN A 60 -3.10 -8.31 -2.07
CA ASN A 60 -2.46 -9.61 -1.79
C ASN A 60 -3.47 -10.67 -1.32
N MET A 61 -4.46 -10.27 -0.52
CA MET A 61 -5.57 -11.15 -0.14
C MET A 61 -6.42 -11.57 -1.33
N LEU A 62 -6.45 -10.78 -2.41
CA LEU A 62 -7.15 -11.10 -3.66
C LEU A 62 -6.36 -12.08 -4.54
N THR A 63 -5.03 -11.96 -4.56
CA THR A 63 -4.15 -12.82 -5.38
C THR A 63 -3.84 -14.17 -4.72
N ASP A 64 -3.84 -14.25 -3.39
CA ASP A 64 -3.70 -15.53 -2.70
C ASP A 64 -5.04 -16.29 -2.67
N ASN A 65 -5.18 -17.25 -3.60
CA ASN A 65 -6.17 -18.33 -3.56
C ASN A 65 -7.63 -17.91 -3.32
N GLN A 66 -8.07 -16.83 -3.97
CA GLN A 66 -9.48 -16.49 -3.93
C GLN A 66 -10.29 -17.32 -4.91
N THR A 67 -11.30 -18.00 -4.37
CA THR A 67 -12.42 -18.48 -5.18
C THR A 67 -13.12 -17.30 -5.84
N ILE A 68 -13.77 -17.51 -7.00
CA ILE A 68 -14.53 -16.47 -7.72
C ILE A 68 -15.51 -15.73 -6.79
N ALA A 69 -16.05 -16.42 -5.78
CA ALA A 69 -16.93 -15.85 -4.77
C ALA A 69 -16.25 -14.77 -3.90
N GLN A 70 -15.00 -15.00 -3.45
CA GLN A 70 -14.25 -14.04 -2.64
C GLN A 70 -13.83 -12.81 -3.46
N CYS A 71 -13.47 -13.01 -4.72
CA CYS A 71 -13.17 -11.93 -5.65
C CYS A 71 -14.41 -11.06 -5.89
N THR A 72 -15.57 -11.69 -6.14
CA THR A 72 -16.86 -11.01 -6.30
C THR A 72 -17.23 -10.20 -5.06
N GLN A 73 -17.05 -10.76 -3.86
CA GLN A 73 -17.37 -10.07 -2.62
C GLN A 73 -16.46 -8.85 -2.38
N SER A 74 -15.18 -8.97 -2.69
CA SER A 74 -14.21 -7.88 -2.57
C SER A 74 -14.50 -6.77 -3.57
N PHE A 75 -14.84 -7.12 -4.82
CA PHE A 75 -15.27 -6.16 -5.83
C PHE A 75 -16.54 -5.41 -5.40
N GLN A 76 -17.54 -6.11 -4.83
CA GLN A 76 -18.75 -5.46 -4.31
C GLN A 76 -18.47 -4.47 -3.17
N LYS A 77 -17.52 -4.79 -2.27
CA LYS A 77 -17.10 -3.86 -1.21
C LYS A 77 -16.47 -2.61 -1.81
N LEU A 78 -15.59 -2.78 -2.79
CA LEU A 78 -14.94 -1.66 -3.48
C LEU A 78 -15.97 -0.76 -4.16
N TYR A 79 -16.91 -1.35 -4.92
CA TYR A 79 -17.99 -0.64 -5.59
C TYR A 79 -18.84 0.20 -4.61
N LYS A 80 -19.23 -0.37 -3.47
CA LYS A 80 -19.99 0.37 -2.44
C LYS A 80 -19.19 1.54 -1.86
N ARG A 81 -17.89 1.35 -1.63
CA ARG A 81 -17.01 2.41 -1.10
C ARG A 81 -16.89 3.56 -2.10
N VAL A 82 -16.68 3.25 -3.38
CA VAL A 82 -16.64 4.24 -4.46
C VAL A 82 -17.98 4.98 -4.60
N GLY A 83 -19.10 4.25 -4.60
CA GLY A 83 -20.43 4.86 -4.64
C GLY A 83 -20.69 5.81 -3.48
N SER A 84 -20.27 5.46 -2.26
CA SER A 84 -20.37 6.33 -1.09
C SER A 84 -19.54 7.62 -1.25
N ILE A 85 -18.30 7.51 -1.74
CA ILE A 85 -17.43 8.67 -2.00
C ILE A 85 -18.09 9.61 -3.02
N VAL A 86 -18.60 9.07 -4.13
CA VAL A 86 -19.24 9.86 -5.19
C VAL A 86 -20.52 10.54 -4.67
N SER A 87 -21.37 9.82 -3.95
CA SER A 87 -22.58 10.40 -3.35
C SER A 87 -22.27 11.51 -2.35
N ASN A 88 -21.22 11.33 -1.54
CA ASN A 88 -20.79 12.36 -0.60
C ASN A 88 -20.23 13.60 -1.33
N LEU A 89 -19.52 13.43 -2.43
CA LEU A 89 -19.03 14.55 -3.24
C LEU A 89 -20.18 15.33 -3.91
N ILE A 90 -21.23 14.64 -4.36
CA ILE A 90 -22.41 15.27 -4.97
C ILE A 90 -23.22 16.07 -3.93
N LEU A 91 -23.21 15.66 -2.65
CA LEU A 91 -23.90 16.39 -1.57
C LEU A 91 -23.18 17.67 -1.11
N ILE A 92 -21.95 17.90 -1.56
CA ILE A 92 -21.11 19.05 -1.17
C ILE A 92 -21.00 20.09 -2.32
N LEU A 93 -21.59 19.81 -3.49
CA LEU A 93 -21.70 20.70 -4.65
C LEU A 93 -23.13 21.22 -4.81
#